data_AF-A0A4P7REF7-F1
#
_entry.id   AF-A0A4P7REF7-F1
#
_cell.length_a   1.000
_cell.length_b   1.000
_cell.length_c   1.000
_cell.angle_alpha   90.00
_cell.angle_beta   90.00
_cell.angle_gamma   90.00
#
_symmetry.space_group_name_H-M   'P 1'
#
loop_
_entity.id
_entity.type
_entity.pdbx_description
1 polymer ?
#
loop_
_entity_poly.entity_id
_entity_poly.type
_entity_poly.pdbx_seq_one_letter_code
_entity_poly.pdbx_strand_id
1 'polypeptide(L)'
;MHTTPQLAGLRERANARLSPDTQPNLKRGGAKDALAVLHQLASSPDTAADALAVLHELQVHQVELDLQAEELHASRSELESALRRQLELYDHLPVGSFTIDRALIVQELNLTGARMLGIERDEAFGWPLESFLVPSSARALRQLVSRAVSGDRNASATLQLAGKAGKVTLVQGHVSADPSGDGVFVVLAAWGGPHVT
;
A
#
# COMPACT_ATOMS: atom_id res chain seq x y z
N MET A 1 -20.80 -5.88 -57.68
CA MET A 1 -20.09 -6.76 -56.72
C MET A 1 -18.66 -6.88 -57.20
N HIS A 2 -17.65 -6.27 -56.56
CA HIS A 2 -16.21 -6.61 -56.62
C HIS A 2 -15.40 -5.42 -56.04
N THR A 3 -15.39 -5.23 -54.71
CA THR A 3 -14.57 -4.16 -54.10
C THR A 3 -14.07 -4.47 -52.69
N THR A 4 -14.01 -5.74 -52.31
CA THR A 4 -13.63 -6.18 -50.95
C THR A 4 -12.21 -6.79 -50.78
N PRO A 5 -11.43 -7.18 -51.82
CA PRO A 5 -10.13 -7.82 -51.57
C PRO A 5 -8.95 -6.83 -51.36
N GLN A 6 -9.08 -5.55 -51.73
CA GLN A 6 -7.98 -4.58 -51.62
C GLN A 6 -7.81 -3.99 -50.21
N LEU A 7 -8.91 -3.79 -49.46
CA LEU A 7 -8.89 -3.22 -48.10
C LEU A 7 -8.24 -4.16 -47.08
N ALA A 8 -8.43 -5.48 -47.22
CA ALA A 8 -7.78 -6.48 -46.38
C ALA A 8 -6.26 -6.44 -46.57
N GLY A 9 -5.79 -6.38 -47.82
CA GLY A 9 -4.36 -6.30 -48.14
C GLY A 9 -3.69 -4.99 -47.72
N LEU A 10 -4.43 -3.88 -47.67
CA LEU A 10 -3.91 -2.59 -47.18
C LEU A 10 -3.77 -2.58 -45.66
N ARG A 11 -4.76 -3.10 -44.93
CA ARG A 11 -4.68 -3.31 -43.46
C ARG A 11 -3.55 -4.25 -43.07
N GLU A 12 -3.37 -5.35 -43.81
CA GLU A 12 -2.29 -6.30 -43.56
C GLU A 12 -0.91 -5.67 -43.84
N ARG A 13 -0.78 -4.81 -44.87
CA ARG A 13 0.45 -4.07 -45.16
C ARG A 13 0.75 -2.97 -44.15
N ALA A 14 -0.27 -2.27 -43.65
CA ALA A 14 -0.13 -1.30 -42.57
C ALA A 14 0.32 -2.01 -41.29
N ASN A 15 -0.34 -3.11 -40.90
CA ASN A 15 0.04 -3.93 -39.75
C ASN A 15 1.42 -4.60 -39.90
N ALA A 16 1.81 -5.04 -41.10
CA ALA A 16 3.14 -5.61 -41.35
C ALA A 16 4.25 -4.56 -41.23
N ARG A 17 4.00 -3.30 -41.61
CA ARG A 17 4.94 -2.18 -41.40
C ARG A 17 4.99 -1.71 -39.94
N LEU A 18 3.95 -2.00 -39.17
CA LEU A 18 3.84 -1.75 -37.73
C LEU A 18 4.22 -2.97 -36.88
N SER A 19 4.58 -4.11 -37.49
CA SER A 19 4.93 -5.33 -36.76
C SER A 19 6.34 -5.25 -36.15
N PRO A 20 6.55 -5.72 -34.90
CA PRO A 20 7.80 -5.52 -34.16
C PRO A 20 9.04 -6.18 -34.79
N ASP A 21 8.85 -7.16 -35.67
CA ASP A 21 9.91 -8.05 -36.15
C ASP A 21 10.73 -7.52 -37.34
N THR A 22 10.39 -6.38 -37.94
CA THR A 22 11.16 -5.83 -39.09
C THR A 22 12.05 -4.63 -38.72
N GLN A 23 12.06 -4.19 -37.46
CA GLN A 23 13.01 -3.15 -36.98
C GLN A 23 13.50 -3.46 -35.56
N PRO A 24 14.78 -3.82 -35.35
CA PRO A 24 15.28 -4.24 -34.04
C PRO A 24 15.46 -3.08 -33.03
N ASN A 25 14.75 -1.95 -33.19
CA ASN A 25 14.87 -0.84 -32.24
C ASN A 25 13.72 0.18 -32.24
N LEU A 26 12.46 -0.27 -32.32
CA LEU A 26 11.34 0.58 -31.89
C LEU A 26 11.24 0.57 -30.36
N LYS A 27 12.19 1.25 -29.70
CA LYS A 27 11.92 1.81 -28.39
C LYS A 27 10.67 2.67 -28.54
N ARG A 28 9.55 2.28 -27.91
CA ARG A 28 8.33 3.10 -27.67
C ARG A 28 8.27 4.35 -28.54
N GLY A 29 7.86 4.20 -29.80
CA GLY A 29 7.68 5.36 -30.68
C GLY A 29 6.71 6.32 -30.01
N GLY A 30 7.16 7.53 -29.68
CA GLY A 30 6.33 8.50 -28.97
C GLY A 30 5.22 9.02 -29.88
N ALA A 31 4.30 9.83 -29.34
CA ALA A 31 3.28 10.54 -30.14
C ALA A 31 3.87 11.28 -31.36
N LYS A 32 5.15 11.70 -31.28
CA LYS A 32 5.90 12.33 -32.38
C LYS A 32 6.14 11.41 -33.57
N ASP A 33 6.43 10.12 -33.35
CA ASP A 33 6.71 9.17 -34.42
C ASP A 33 5.41 8.76 -35.13
N ALA A 34 4.33 8.58 -34.36
CA ALA A 34 2.99 8.36 -34.91
C ALA A 34 2.50 9.55 -35.76
N LEU A 35 2.75 10.78 -35.32
CA LEU A 35 2.44 12.00 -36.08
C LEU A 35 3.29 12.14 -37.36
N ALA A 36 4.56 11.72 -37.33
CA ALA A 36 5.40 11.72 -38.52
C ALA A 36 4.90 10.73 -39.59
N VAL A 37 4.46 9.54 -39.17
CA VAL A 37 3.86 8.53 -40.05
C VAL A 37 2.54 9.04 -40.63
N LEU A 38 1.68 9.66 -39.81
CA LEU A 38 0.44 10.29 -40.27
C LEU A 38 0.70 11.37 -41.32
N HIS A 39 1.70 12.24 -41.10
CA HIS A 39 2.05 13.30 -42.04
C HIS A 39 2.51 12.74 -43.39
N GLN A 40 3.31 11.66 -43.39
CA GLN A 40 3.73 10.98 -44.61
C GLN A 40 2.54 10.32 -45.35
N LEU A 41 1.66 9.62 -44.64
CA LEU A 41 0.47 9.00 -45.25
C LEU A 41 -0.52 10.04 -45.80
N ALA A 42 -0.61 11.21 -45.16
CA ALA A 42 -1.48 12.29 -45.61
C ALA A 42 -0.92 13.07 -46.83
N SER A 43 0.36 12.88 -47.17
CA SER A 43 1.04 13.65 -48.23
C SER A 43 0.70 13.24 -49.67
N SER A 44 0.05 12.09 -49.85
CA SER A 44 -0.43 11.60 -51.15
C SER A 44 -1.94 11.29 -51.11
N PRO A 45 -2.71 11.65 -52.17
CA PRO A 45 -4.13 11.30 -52.27
C PRO A 45 -4.41 9.80 -52.13
N ASP A 46 -3.48 8.96 -52.60
CA ASP A 46 -3.61 7.50 -52.61
C ASP A 46 -3.52 6.87 -51.21
N THR A 47 -2.89 7.56 -50.26
CA THR A 47 -2.67 7.09 -48.87
C THR A 47 -3.44 7.89 -47.82
N ALA A 48 -4.20 8.92 -48.25
CA ALA A 48 -4.95 9.80 -47.34
C ALA A 48 -6.03 9.06 -46.54
N ALA A 49 -6.65 8.02 -47.10
CA ALA A 49 -7.62 7.19 -46.40
C ALA A 49 -6.97 6.38 -45.25
N ASP A 50 -5.75 5.89 -45.46
CA ASP A 50 -4.98 5.19 -44.43
C ASP A 50 -4.55 6.14 -43.31
N ALA A 51 -4.19 7.39 -43.64
CA ALA A 51 -3.89 8.43 -42.66
C ALA A 51 -5.10 8.73 -41.75
N LEU A 52 -6.30 8.83 -42.32
CA LEU A 52 -7.54 9.04 -41.55
C LEU A 52 -7.86 7.86 -40.63
N ALA A 53 -7.62 6.63 -41.08
CA ALA A 53 -7.81 5.43 -40.25
C ALA A 53 -6.85 5.41 -39.05
N VAL A 54 -5.57 5.68 -39.28
CA VAL A 54 -4.56 5.76 -38.20
C VAL A 54 -4.86 6.92 -37.24
N LEU A 55 -5.33 8.06 -37.75
CA LEU A 55 -5.72 9.20 -36.91
C LEU A 55 -6.90 8.82 -36.02
N HIS A 56 -7.91 8.14 -36.58
CA HIS A 56 -9.06 7.67 -35.82
C HIS A 56 -8.65 6.66 -34.74
N GLU A 57 -7.77 5.70 -35.07
CA GLU A 57 -7.23 4.75 -34.10
C GLU A 57 -6.48 5.47 -32.97
N LEU A 58 -5.63 6.47 -33.27
CA LEU A 58 -4.96 7.26 -32.24
C LEU A 58 -5.95 8.06 -31.38
N GLN A 59 -7.02 8.61 -31.95
CA GLN A 59 -8.05 9.31 -31.20
C GLN A 59 -8.81 8.38 -30.26
N VAL A 60 -9.15 7.17 -30.71
CA VAL A 60 -9.78 6.14 -29.89
C VAL A 60 -8.86 5.78 -28.72
N HIS A 61 -7.58 5.52 -28.98
CA HIS A 61 -6.60 5.22 -27.93
C HIS A 61 -6.40 6.40 -26.97
N GLN A 62 -6.42 7.64 -27.45
CA GLN A 62 -6.31 8.81 -26.57
C GLN A 62 -7.48 8.91 -25.60
N VAL A 63 -8.71 8.73 -26.10
CA VAL A 63 -9.91 8.71 -25.24
C VAL A 63 -9.84 7.55 -24.24
N GLU A 64 -9.39 6.37 -24.67
CA GLU A 64 -9.21 5.23 -23.77
C GLU A 64 -8.16 5.51 -22.68
N LEU A 65 -7.02 6.11 -23.03
CA LEU A 65 -5.99 6.50 -22.06
C LEU A 65 -6.51 7.54 -21.07
N ASP A 66 -7.29 8.52 -21.52
CA ASP A 66 -7.88 9.53 -20.66
C ASP A 66 -8.85 8.88 -19.66
N LEU A 67 -9.70 7.96 -20.11
CA LEU A 67 -10.60 7.19 -19.24
C LEU A 67 -9.84 6.31 -18.24
N GLN A 68 -8.77 5.63 -18.67
CA GLN A 68 -7.92 4.83 -17.76
C GLN A 68 -7.23 5.71 -16.71
N ALA A 69 -6.80 6.91 -17.09
CA ALA A 69 -6.21 7.86 -16.15
C ALA A 69 -7.24 8.35 -15.12
N GLU A 70 -8.46 8.69 -15.55
CA GLU A 70 -9.56 9.07 -14.67
C GLU A 70 -9.93 7.94 -13.69
N GLU A 71 -10.04 6.71 -14.18
CA GLU A 71 -10.32 5.53 -13.35
C GLU A 71 -9.21 5.27 -12.32
N LEU A 72 -7.94 5.39 -12.74
CA LEU A 72 -6.79 5.24 -11.84
C LEU A 72 -6.79 6.32 -10.75
N HIS A 73 -7.10 7.57 -11.12
CA HIS A 73 -7.21 8.67 -10.16
C HIS A 73 -8.35 8.44 -9.16
N ALA A 74 -9.52 8.01 -9.63
CA ALA A 74 -10.66 7.70 -8.78
C ALA A 74 -10.34 6.55 -7.81
N SER A 75 -9.82 5.43 -8.32
CA SER A 75 -9.45 4.25 -7.52
C SER A 75 -8.40 4.60 -6.46
N ARG A 76 -7.39 5.40 -6.82
CA ARG A 76 -6.38 5.87 -5.87
C ARG A 76 -6.99 6.73 -4.76
N SER A 77 -7.88 7.65 -5.11
CA SER A 77 -8.56 8.50 -4.13
C SER A 77 -9.42 7.69 -3.17
N GLU A 78 -10.11 6.65 -3.66
CA GLU A 78 -10.90 5.73 -2.83
C GLU A 78 -10.01 4.96 -1.85
N LEU A 79 -8.87 4.44 -2.33
CA LEU A 79 -7.91 3.71 -1.48
C LEU A 79 -7.31 4.61 -0.41
N GLU A 80 -6.88 5.83 -0.75
CA GLU A 80 -6.33 6.80 0.21
C GLU A 80 -7.37 7.18 1.27
N SER A 81 -8.64 7.33 0.89
CA SER A 81 -9.75 7.60 1.81
C SER A 81 -10.02 6.43 2.76
N ALA A 82 -10.03 5.20 2.24
CA ALA A 82 -10.20 3.99 3.03
C ALA A 82 -9.04 3.80 4.03
N LEU A 83 -7.81 3.99 3.58
CA LEU A 83 -6.60 3.90 4.41
C LEU A 83 -6.63 4.96 5.52
N ARG A 84 -6.97 6.21 5.21
CA ARG A 84 -7.09 7.27 6.22
C ARG A 84 -8.10 6.90 7.30
N ARG A 85 -9.27 6.41 6.92
CA ARG A 85 -10.31 5.97 7.86
C ARG A 85 -9.82 4.81 8.74
N GLN A 86 -9.09 3.85 8.17
CA GLN A 86 -8.52 2.75 8.94
C GLN A 86 -7.47 3.22 9.95
N LEU A 87 -6.58 4.14 9.54
CA LEU A 87 -5.58 4.72 10.43
C LEU A 87 -6.21 5.52 11.57
N GLU A 88 -7.25 6.33 11.29
CA GLU A 88 -8.01 7.05 12.32
C GLU A 88 -8.62 6.09 13.35
N LEU A 89 -9.24 4.99 12.90
CA LEU A 89 -9.79 3.98 13.81
C LEU A 89 -8.70 3.33 14.64
N TYR A 90 -7.57 2.95 14.02
CA TYR A 90 -6.44 2.33 14.68
C TYR A 90 -5.79 3.24 15.75
N ASP A 91 -5.56 4.50 15.41
CA ASP A 91 -4.96 5.51 16.29
C ASP A 91 -5.88 5.89 17.48
N HIS A 92 -7.18 5.67 17.35
CA HIS A 92 -8.18 5.98 18.37
C HIS A 92 -8.75 4.77 19.10
N LEU A 93 -8.19 3.57 18.89
CA LEU A 93 -8.55 2.41 19.70
C LEU A 93 -8.27 2.70 21.20
N PRO A 94 -9.12 2.25 22.14
CA PRO A 94 -8.91 2.43 23.58
C PRO A 94 -7.81 1.52 24.16
N VAL A 95 -7.01 0.90 23.29
CA VAL A 95 -5.90 0.01 23.62
C VAL A 95 -4.65 0.47 22.88
N GLY A 96 -3.50 0.35 23.54
CA GLY A 96 -2.20 0.54 22.91
C GLY A 96 -1.85 -0.70 22.09
N SER A 97 -1.63 -0.52 20.80
CA SER A 97 -1.21 -1.59 19.89
C SER A 97 0.23 -1.32 19.46
N PHE A 98 1.03 -2.38 19.44
CA PHE A 98 2.45 -2.34 19.10
C PHE A 98 2.80 -3.53 18.22
N THR A 99 3.64 -3.30 17.22
CA THR A 99 4.36 -4.36 16.51
C THR A 99 5.81 -4.29 16.97
N ILE A 100 6.32 -5.40 17.47
CA ILE A 100 7.71 -5.51 17.93
C ILE A 100 8.44 -6.63 17.17
N ASP A 101 9.75 -6.50 17.05
CA ASP A 101 10.58 -7.60 16.57
C ASP A 101 10.90 -8.62 17.69
N ARG A 102 11.67 -9.66 17.34
CA ARG A 102 12.10 -10.70 18.29
C ARG A 102 13.04 -10.19 19.39
N ALA A 103 13.66 -9.02 19.20
CA ALA A 103 14.48 -8.34 20.19
C ALA A 103 13.66 -7.34 21.05
N LEU A 104 12.33 -7.35 20.92
CA LEU A 104 11.37 -6.49 21.60
C LEU A 104 11.46 -5.02 21.22
N ILE A 105 12.05 -4.72 20.07
CA ILE A 105 12.16 -3.36 19.54
C ILE A 105 10.86 -3.00 18.85
N VAL A 106 10.30 -1.85 19.20
CA VAL A 106 9.10 -1.30 18.59
C VAL A 106 9.37 -0.93 17.13
N GLN A 107 8.63 -1.57 16.23
CA GLN A 107 8.60 -1.29 14.80
C GLN A 107 7.39 -0.42 14.45
N GLU A 108 6.25 -0.65 15.10
CA GLU A 108 5.05 0.17 14.91
C GLU A 108 4.27 0.30 16.21
N LEU A 109 3.49 1.37 16.31
CA LEU A 109 2.55 1.60 17.39
C LEU A 109 1.44 2.56 16.97
N ASN A 110 0.26 2.42 17.58
CA ASN A 110 -0.83 3.39 17.44
C ASN A 110 -0.65 4.59 18.37
N LEU A 111 -1.39 5.68 18.11
CA LEU A 111 -1.35 6.89 18.94
C LEU A 111 -1.72 6.64 20.41
N THR A 112 -2.67 5.75 20.70
CA THR A 112 -2.96 5.34 22.08
C THR A 112 -1.76 4.67 22.76
N GLY A 113 -1.02 3.81 22.05
CA GLY A 113 0.20 3.19 22.54
C GLY A 113 1.27 4.22 22.87
N ALA A 114 1.51 5.19 21.97
CA ALA A 114 2.45 6.28 22.21
C ALA A 114 2.09 7.09 23.47
N ARG A 115 0.80 7.42 23.64
CA ARG A 115 0.29 8.08 24.86
C ARG A 115 0.48 7.25 26.12
N MET A 116 0.27 5.93 26.05
CA MET A 116 0.52 5.02 27.18
C MET A 116 2.00 5.00 27.58
N LEU A 117 2.92 5.03 26.60
CA LEU A 117 4.37 5.10 26.86
C LEU A 117 4.82 6.49 27.34
N GLY A 118 4.02 7.54 27.08
CA GLY A 118 4.35 8.92 27.42
C GLY A 118 5.41 9.53 26.50
N ILE A 119 5.43 9.12 25.23
CA ILE A 119 6.37 9.59 24.19
C ILE A 119 5.63 9.84 22.88
N GLU A 120 6.27 10.61 22.00
CA GLU A 120 5.81 10.78 20.63
C GLU A 120 6.01 9.49 19.82
N ARG A 121 5.15 9.26 18.83
CA ARG A 121 5.18 8.05 17.99
C ARG A 121 6.53 7.87 17.30
N ASP A 122 7.08 8.95 16.75
CA ASP A 122 8.36 8.93 16.03
C ASP A 122 9.56 8.67 16.96
N GLU A 123 9.43 9.03 18.25
CA GLU A 123 10.46 8.70 19.25
C GLU A 123 10.42 7.23 19.67
N ALA A 124 9.25 6.58 19.58
CA ALA A 124 9.08 5.20 20.04
C ALA A 124 9.72 4.17 19.10
N PHE A 125 9.85 4.51 17.81
CA PHE A 125 10.46 3.63 16.84
C PHE A 125 11.91 3.31 17.22
N GLY A 126 12.27 2.03 17.20
CA GLY A 126 13.62 1.59 17.57
C GLY A 126 13.88 1.48 19.08
N TRP A 127 12.90 1.81 19.94
CA TRP A 127 13.05 1.63 21.38
C TRP A 127 12.58 0.24 21.85
N PRO A 128 13.25 -0.37 22.84
CA PRO A 128 12.77 -1.60 23.45
C PRO A 128 11.47 -1.36 24.22
N LEU A 129 10.38 -2.05 23.88
CA LEU A 129 9.10 -1.91 24.57
C LEU A 129 9.21 -2.23 26.07
N GLU A 130 10.06 -3.19 26.41
CA GLU A 130 10.32 -3.59 27.79
C GLU A 130 10.93 -2.49 28.67
N SER A 131 11.55 -1.46 28.08
CA SER A 131 12.12 -0.32 28.82
C SER A 131 11.05 0.55 29.48
N PHE A 132 9.80 0.46 29.01
CA PHE A 132 8.66 1.17 29.58
C PHE A 132 7.91 0.35 30.64
N LEU A 133 8.35 -0.87 30.92
CA LEU A 133 7.77 -1.77 31.93
C LEU A 133 8.64 -1.79 33.19
N VAL A 134 8.03 -2.07 34.34
CA VAL A 134 8.81 -2.41 35.55
C VAL A 134 9.57 -3.74 35.34
N PRO A 135 10.69 -3.99 36.04
CA PRO A 135 11.55 -5.15 35.76
C PRO A 135 10.85 -6.52 35.80
N SER A 136 9.87 -6.70 36.69
CA SER A 136 9.07 -7.93 36.76
C SER A 136 8.17 -8.10 35.53
N SER A 137 7.55 -7.03 35.05
CA SER A 137 6.71 -7.04 33.84
C SER A 137 7.52 -7.10 32.55
N ALA A 138 8.74 -6.55 32.49
CA ALA A 138 9.66 -6.76 31.38
C ALA A 138 9.99 -8.26 31.21
N ARG A 139 10.28 -8.95 32.32
CA ARG A 139 10.49 -10.41 32.31
C ARG A 139 9.22 -11.17 31.88
N ALA A 140 8.05 -10.75 32.36
CA ALA A 140 6.79 -11.35 31.95
C ALA A 140 6.53 -11.17 30.45
N LEU A 141 6.80 -9.98 29.89
CA LEU A 141 6.66 -9.71 28.46
C LEU A 141 7.56 -10.65 27.63
N ARG A 142 8.84 -10.81 27.98
CA ARG A 142 9.74 -11.78 27.32
C ARG A 142 9.17 -13.20 27.29
N GLN A 143 8.58 -13.64 28.40
CA GLN A 143 7.94 -14.96 28.48
C GLN A 143 6.70 -15.05 27.60
N LEU A 144 5.86 -14.02 27.56
CA LEU A 144 4.69 -13.98 26.68
C LEU A 144 5.10 -14.04 25.20
N VAL A 145 6.12 -13.28 24.82
CA VAL A 145 6.65 -13.28 23.44
C VAL A 145 7.18 -14.66 23.07
N SER A 146 7.97 -15.29 23.94
CA SER A 146 8.46 -16.65 23.71
C SER A 146 7.33 -17.67 23.54
N ARG A 147 6.24 -17.54 24.32
CA ARG A 147 5.04 -18.39 24.20
C ARG A 147 4.30 -18.15 22.89
N ALA A 148 4.06 -16.89 22.53
CA ALA A 148 3.39 -16.52 21.29
C ALA A 148 4.14 -17.02 20.05
N VAL A 149 5.46 -16.88 20.02
CA VAL A 149 6.33 -17.39 18.94
C VAL A 149 6.30 -18.93 18.88
N SER A 150 6.10 -19.59 20.02
CA SER A 150 5.95 -21.04 20.10
C SER A 150 4.53 -21.54 19.74
N GLY A 151 3.64 -20.64 19.30
CA GLY A 151 2.30 -20.97 18.81
C GLY A 151 1.18 -20.85 19.84
N ASP A 152 1.45 -20.35 21.05
CA ASP A 152 0.43 -20.09 22.06
C ASP A 152 -0.40 -18.86 21.68
N ARG A 153 -1.67 -19.09 21.31
CA ARG A 153 -2.63 -18.03 20.93
C ARG A 153 -3.23 -17.28 22.12
N ASN A 154 -2.94 -17.70 23.35
CA ASN A 154 -3.49 -17.11 24.57
C ASN A 154 -2.40 -16.57 25.51
N ALA A 155 -1.29 -16.10 24.94
CA ALA A 155 -0.21 -15.47 25.69
C ALA A 155 -0.65 -14.09 26.21
N SER A 156 -1.20 -14.06 27.42
CA SER A 156 -1.59 -12.84 28.11
C SER A 156 -1.15 -12.81 29.57
N ALA A 157 -0.93 -11.60 30.10
CA ALA A 157 -0.67 -11.37 31.52
C ALA A 157 -0.98 -9.91 31.90
N THR A 158 -1.16 -9.68 33.19
CA THR A 158 -1.18 -8.33 33.74
C THR A 158 0.24 -7.78 33.85
N LEU A 159 0.46 -6.59 33.31
CA LEU A 159 1.75 -5.90 33.27
C LEU A 159 1.64 -4.55 33.98
N GLN A 160 2.76 -4.08 34.52
CA GLN A 160 2.90 -2.75 35.09
C GLN A 160 3.73 -1.90 34.14
N LEU A 161 3.07 -0.91 33.55
CA LEU A 161 3.63 0.06 32.63
C LEU A 161 4.08 1.30 33.40
N ALA A 162 5.37 1.61 33.39
CA ALA A 162 5.93 2.79 34.04
C ALA A 162 5.83 4.05 33.16
N GLY A 163 5.99 3.88 31.83
CA GLY A 163 6.06 4.99 30.87
C GLY A 163 7.20 5.99 31.17
N LYS A 164 7.36 7.04 30.34
CA LYS A 164 8.27 8.16 30.66
C LYS A 164 7.71 9.11 31.72
N ALA A 165 6.38 9.15 31.90
CA ALA A 165 5.74 10.02 32.88
C ALA A 165 5.93 9.55 34.35
N GLY A 166 6.57 8.40 34.58
CA GLY A 166 6.92 7.88 35.90
C GLY A 166 5.76 7.29 36.70
N LYS A 167 4.52 7.44 36.25
CA LYS A 167 3.33 6.85 36.88
C LYS A 167 3.16 5.40 36.43
N VAL A 168 3.36 4.47 37.35
CA VAL A 168 3.11 3.05 37.12
C VAL A 168 1.61 2.78 37.02
N THR A 169 1.17 2.21 35.90
CA THR A 169 -0.22 1.85 35.61
C THR A 169 -0.33 0.37 35.31
N LEU A 170 -1.39 -0.26 35.78
CA LEU A 170 -1.67 -1.67 35.54
C LEU A 170 -2.42 -1.84 34.21
N VAL A 171 -1.88 -2.70 33.34
CA VAL A 171 -2.43 -2.97 32.00
C VAL A 171 -2.56 -4.47 31.79
N GLN A 172 -3.57 -4.89 31.02
CA GLN A 172 -3.62 -6.23 30.46
C GLN A 172 -2.79 -6.25 29.18
N GLY A 173 -1.76 -7.10 29.15
CA GLY A 173 -0.99 -7.39 27.95
C GLY A 173 -1.48 -8.67 27.28
N HIS A 174 -1.67 -8.62 25.98
CA HIS A 174 -1.86 -9.78 25.11
C HIS A 174 -0.79 -9.76 24.01
N VAL A 175 -0.25 -10.93 23.69
CA VAL A 175 0.82 -11.10 22.70
C VAL A 175 0.44 -12.20 21.72
N SER A 176 0.58 -11.92 20.44
CA SER A 176 0.36 -12.89 19.35
C SER A 176 1.44 -12.76 18.28
N ALA A 177 1.51 -13.73 17.37
CA ALA A 177 2.23 -13.52 16.12
C ALA A 177 1.62 -12.32 15.37
N ASP A 178 2.47 -11.56 14.69
CA ASP A 178 2.01 -10.52 13.77
C ASP A 178 1.29 -11.18 12.57
N PRO A 179 0.00 -10.86 12.31
CA PRO A 179 -0.71 -11.42 11.16
C PRO A 179 -0.19 -10.92 9.81
N SER A 180 0.58 -9.83 9.77
CA SER A 180 1.04 -9.16 8.55
C SER A 180 2.54 -9.35 8.26
N GLY A 181 3.29 -10.00 9.15
CA GLY A 181 4.74 -10.13 9.01
C GLY A 181 5.37 -11.15 9.96
N ASP A 182 6.71 -11.13 10.05
CA ASP A 182 7.50 -12.03 10.91
C ASP A 182 7.68 -11.52 12.35
N GLY A 183 6.93 -10.46 12.71
CA GLY A 183 6.99 -9.79 14.01
C GLY A 183 6.09 -10.41 15.06
N VAL A 184 5.96 -9.68 16.17
CA VAL A 184 5.09 -10.02 17.29
C VAL A 184 4.17 -8.83 17.56
N PHE A 185 2.88 -9.11 17.62
CA PHE A 185 1.87 -8.11 17.90
C PHE A 185 1.56 -8.09 19.40
N VAL A 186 1.60 -6.90 20.00
CA VAL A 186 1.33 -6.68 21.42
C VAL A 186 0.19 -5.69 21.57
N VAL A 187 -0.80 -6.06 22.38
CA VAL A 187 -1.90 -5.19 22.78
C VAL A 187 -1.84 -4.96 24.27
N LEU A 188 -1.85 -3.69 24.67
CA LEU A 188 -1.93 -3.23 26.06
C LEU A 188 -3.27 -2.53 26.29
N ALA A 189 -4.09 -3.05 27.19
CA ALA A 189 -5.34 -2.44 27.61
C ALA A 189 -5.22 -1.97 29.06
N ALA A 190 -5.43 -0.69 29.33
CA ALA A 190 -5.50 -0.22 30.71
C ALA A 190 -6.74 -0.79 31.40
N TRP A 191 -6.60 -1.30 32.63
CA TRP A 191 -7.77 -1.62 33.45
C TRP A 191 -8.39 -0.30 33.93
N GLY A 192 -9.67 -0.08 33.63
CA GLY A 192 -10.35 1.19 33.92
C GLY A 192 -10.34 1.55 35.41
N GLY A 193 -9.87 2.77 35.72
CA GLY A 193 -10.46 3.59 36.79
C GLY A 193 -11.81 4.15 36.32
N PRO A 194 -12.69 4.59 37.24
CA PRO A 194 -14.12 4.30 37.21
C PRO A 194 -14.81 4.78 35.94
N HIS A 195 -15.65 3.91 35.37
CA HIS A 195 -16.80 4.36 34.61
C HIS A 195 -17.64 5.23 35.54
N VAL A 196 -17.54 6.55 35.38
CA VAL A 196 -18.52 7.47 35.93
C VAL A 196 -19.85 7.12 35.26
N THR A 197 -20.80 6.70 36.09
CA THR A 197 -22.23 6.50 35.80
C THR A 197 -22.86 7.71 35.14
#